data_AF-A0A7C8ZQY8-F1
#
_entry.id   AF-A0A7C8ZQY8-F1
#
_cell.length_a   1.000
_cell.length_b   1.000
_cell.length_c   1.000
_cell.angle_alpha   90.00
_cell.angle_beta   90.00
_cell.angle_gamma   90.00
#
_symmetry.space_group_name_H-M   'P 1'
#
loop_
_entity.id
_entity.type
_entity.pdbx_description
1 polymer ?
#
loop_
_entity_poly.entity_id
_entity_poly.type
_entity_poly.pdbx_seq_one_letter_code
_entity_poly.pdbx_strand_id
1 'polypeptide(L)'
;MRMSSEPSVANQEGRYTFFWNRDHKLGISTACLLPLYKAAKCKFMEALLIYKMNSNFSLKNDNRANSLLFSEIENEVIKLSKCLLLLSSDFGTAWNARKLIISKREEFSFSDELRMSSLVLSFAPKSENAWSYRRWIIKRIIGRCAILKKILKEESKLVEKIAEKSKMNYRAWYHRCWLISY
;
A
#
# COMPACT_ATOMS: atom_id res chain seq x y z
N MET A 1 -9.91 -49.08 -30.30
CA MET A 1 -8.57 -49.57 -29.92
C MET A 1 -7.69 -48.35 -29.69
N ARG A 2 -7.36 -48.06 -28.43
CA ARG A 2 -6.38 -47.04 -28.00
C ARG A 2 -4.97 -47.52 -28.36
N MET A 3 -4.12 -46.64 -28.88
CA MET A 3 -2.66 -46.48 -28.61
C MET A 3 -2.32 -45.06 -29.10
N SER A 4 -1.97 -44.05 -28.29
CA SER A 4 -0.89 -43.87 -27.30
C SER A 4 0.51 -43.78 -27.91
N SER A 5 1.05 -42.57 -28.05
CA SER A 5 2.48 -42.20 -27.94
C SER A 5 2.64 -40.71 -28.25
N GLU A 6 3.32 -39.83 -27.53
CA GLU A 6 3.76 -39.65 -26.14
C GLU A 6 4.12 -38.15 -26.01
N PRO A 7 4.17 -37.57 -24.81
CA PRO A 7 4.34 -36.14 -24.59
C PRO A 7 5.81 -35.72 -24.70
N SER A 8 6.09 -34.58 -25.34
CA SER A 8 7.43 -33.99 -25.34
C SER A 8 7.79 -33.53 -23.92
N VAL A 9 8.76 -34.24 -23.35
CA VAL A 9 9.29 -34.13 -22.00
C VAL A 9 10.03 -32.81 -21.76
N ALA A 10 9.64 -32.19 -20.65
CA ALA A 10 10.41 -31.42 -19.67
C ALA A 10 11.67 -30.64 -20.13
N ASN A 11 11.58 -29.31 -20.01
CA ASN A 11 12.71 -28.50 -19.55
C ASN A 11 12.49 -28.14 -18.07
N GLN A 12 13.17 -28.90 -17.20
CA GLN A 12 13.34 -28.59 -15.79
C GLN A 12 14.44 -27.52 -15.62
N GLU A 13 14.05 -26.28 -15.36
CA GLU A 13 14.80 -25.40 -14.45
C GLU A 13 13.87 -25.10 -13.28
N GLY A 14 14.04 -25.84 -12.19
CA GLY A 14 13.27 -25.67 -10.95
C GLY A 14 13.64 -24.36 -10.24
N ARG A 15 13.24 -23.21 -10.79
CA ARG A 15 13.22 -21.95 -10.04
C ARG A 15 12.00 -22.00 -9.14
N TYR A 16 12.21 -22.13 -7.83
CA TYR A 16 11.17 -21.82 -6.85
C TYR A 16 10.80 -20.34 -7.01
N THR A 17 9.83 -20.03 -7.87
CA THR A 17 9.34 -18.67 -8.05
C THR A 17 8.45 -18.33 -6.85
N PHE A 18 9.03 -17.65 -5.86
CA PHE A 18 8.30 -17.19 -4.68
C PHE A 18 7.24 -16.13 -5.00
N PHE A 19 7.38 -15.45 -6.14
CA PHE A 19 6.44 -14.46 -6.65
C PHE A 19 5.89 -14.90 -8.00
N TRP A 20 4.59 -14.69 -8.19
CA TRP A 20 3.89 -15.01 -9.43
C TRP A 20 3.07 -13.79 -9.86
N ASN A 21 3.17 -13.39 -11.13
CA ASN A 21 2.40 -12.28 -11.67
C ASN A 21 1.74 -12.70 -13.00
N ARG A 22 0.42 -12.86 -13.00
CA ARG A 22 -0.39 -13.07 -14.21
C ARG A 22 -1.74 -12.40 -14.06
N ASP A 23 -2.34 -11.97 -15.17
CA ASP A 23 -3.68 -11.37 -15.24
C ASP A 23 -3.88 -10.21 -14.24
N HIS A 24 -2.86 -9.38 -14.07
CA HIS A 24 -2.82 -8.27 -13.11
C HIS A 24 -2.98 -8.68 -11.63
N LYS A 25 -2.67 -9.94 -11.30
CA LYS A 25 -2.68 -10.47 -9.93
C LYS A 25 -1.26 -10.86 -9.51
N LEU A 26 -0.87 -10.44 -8.32
CA LEU A 26 0.37 -10.84 -7.67
C LEU A 26 0.09 -11.94 -6.64
N GLY A 27 0.69 -13.12 -6.85
CA GLY A 27 0.74 -14.21 -5.88
C GLY A 27 2.08 -14.21 -5.15
N ILE A 28 2.03 -14.50 -3.85
CA ILE A 28 3.21 -14.71 -2.99
C ILE A 28 3.11 -16.11 -2.43
N SER A 29 4.18 -16.91 -2.58
CA SER A 29 4.24 -18.26 -2.03
C SER A 29 4.16 -18.22 -0.50
N THR A 30 3.34 -19.10 0.08
CA THR A 30 3.23 -19.24 1.53
C THR A 30 4.55 -19.69 2.17
N ALA A 31 5.38 -20.42 1.41
CA ALA A 31 6.69 -20.88 1.87
C ALA A 31 7.65 -19.73 2.24
N CYS A 32 7.52 -18.57 1.59
CA CYS A 32 8.35 -17.40 1.90
C CYS A 32 7.62 -16.34 2.72
N LEU A 33 6.31 -16.48 2.99
CA LEU A 33 5.50 -15.40 3.56
C LEU A 33 6.00 -14.95 4.94
N LEU A 34 6.28 -15.90 5.84
CA LEU A 34 6.76 -15.59 7.20
C LEU A 34 8.19 -15.02 7.19
N PRO A 35 9.19 -15.63 6.51
CA PRO A 35 10.52 -15.03 6.36
C PRO A 35 10.49 -13.63 5.75
N LEU A 36 9.69 -13.46 4.69
CA LEU A 36 9.53 -12.19 3.98
C LEU A 36 8.90 -11.11 4.88
N TYR A 37 7.85 -11.45 5.64
CA TYR A 37 7.26 -10.55 6.61
C TYR A 37 8.26 -10.13 7.70
N LYS A 38 9.02 -11.08 8.26
CA LYS A 38 10.05 -10.77 9.27
C LYS A 38 11.10 -9.81 8.70
N ALA A 39 11.63 -10.09 7.51
CA ALA A 39 12.60 -9.24 6.85
C ALA A 39 12.05 -7.83 6.54
N ALA A 40 10.84 -7.76 5.96
CA ALA A 40 10.18 -6.49 5.65
C ALA A 40 9.90 -5.66 6.90
N LYS A 41 9.45 -6.29 7.99
CA LYS A 41 9.23 -5.63 9.28
C LYS A 41 10.54 -5.09 9.85
N CYS A 42 11.60 -5.90 9.89
CA CYS A 42 12.90 -5.46 10.39
C CYS A 42 13.44 -4.26 9.60
N LYS A 43 13.43 -4.36 8.26
CA LYS A 43 13.89 -3.27 7.39
C LYS A 43 13.06 -2.01 7.52
N PHE A 44 11.73 -2.13 7.59
CA PHE A 44 10.86 -0.98 7.83
C PHE A 44 11.16 -0.30 9.17
N MET A 45 11.33 -1.07 10.25
CA MET A 45 11.63 -0.52 11.57
C MET A 45 13.00 0.16 11.61
N GLU A 46 14.01 -0.42 10.97
CA GLU A 46 15.35 0.17 10.80
C GLU A 46 15.27 1.52 10.07
N ALA A 47 14.63 1.56 8.91
CA ALA A 47 14.44 2.80 8.14
C ALA A 47 13.64 3.86 8.92
N LEU A 48 12.61 3.44 9.67
CA LEU A 48 11.82 4.35 10.50
C LEU A 48 12.63 4.93 11.66
N LEU A 49 13.54 4.16 12.27
CA LEU A 49 14.45 4.66 13.31
C LEU A 49 15.40 5.71 12.72
N ILE A 50 16.00 5.42 11.58
CA ILE A 50 16.89 6.35 10.86
C ILE A 50 16.13 7.65 10.54
N TYR A 51 14.91 7.57 10.01
CA TYR A 51 14.07 8.73 9.74
C TYR A 51 13.81 9.56 11.00
N LYS A 52 13.47 8.93 12.13
CA LYS A 52 13.21 9.65 13.39
C LYS A 52 14.46 10.35 13.93
N MET A 53 15.63 9.72 13.83
CA MET A 53 16.90 10.32 14.25
C MET A 53 17.23 11.55 13.42
N ASN A 54 17.08 11.47 12.10
CA ASN A 54 17.39 12.58 11.19
C ASN A 54 16.33 13.70 11.21
N SER A 55 15.06 13.37 11.43
CA SER A 55 13.98 14.37 11.52
C SER A 55 14.17 15.30 12.72
N ASN A 56 14.79 14.83 13.81
CA ASN A 56 15.09 15.67 14.97
C ASN A 56 16.29 16.60 14.71
N PHE A 57 17.20 16.20 13.82
CA PHE A 57 18.41 16.96 13.49
C PHE A 57 18.17 18.03 12.42
N SER A 58 17.36 17.72 11.39
CA SER A 58 17.08 18.62 10.27
C SER A 58 16.42 19.94 10.67
N LEU A 59 15.70 19.99 11.80
CA LEU A 59 15.11 21.23 12.34
C LEU A 59 16.17 22.29 12.74
N LYS A 60 17.46 21.96 12.70
CA LYS A 60 18.54 22.83 13.19
C LYS A 60 19.58 23.24 12.14
N ASN A 61 19.55 22.70 10.91
CA ASN A 61 20.61 22.97 9.92
C ASN A 61 20.14 22.71 8.47
N ASP A 62 19.78 23.77 7.74
CA ASP A 62 19.29 23.67 6.35
C ASP A 62 20.42 23.80 5.33
N ASN A 63 20.99 22.65 4.94
CA ASN A 63 21.89 22.54 3.79
C ASN A 63 21.23 21.69 2.69
N ARG A 64 21.40 22.07 1.42
CA ARG A 64 20.76 21.42 0.26
C ARG A 64 21.05 19.91 0.17
N ALA A 65 22.27 19.49 0.52
CA ALA A 65 22.66 18.08 0.55
C ALA A 65 21.92 17.28 1.63
N ASN A 66 21.64 17.89 2.79
CA ASN A 66 20.87 17.26 3.87
C ASN A 66 19.41 17.05 3.46
N SER A 67 18.83 18.00 2.70
CA SER A 67 17.47 17.88 2.17
C SER A 67 17.33 16.69 1.21
N LEU A 68 18.30 16.48 0.32
CA LEU A 68 18.32 15.32 -0.59
C LEU A 68 18.43 13.99 0.17
N LEU A 69 19.38 13.89 1.11
CA LEU A 69 19.53 12.70 1.95
C LEU A 69 18.26 12.41 2.75
N PHE A 70 17.61 13.44 3.29
CA PHE A 70 16.37 13.27 4.04
C PHE A 70 15.22 12.78 3.14
N SER A 71 15.12 13.30 1.92
CA SER A 71 14.16 12.82 0.91
C SER A 71 14.37 11.35 0.57
N GLU A 72 15.62 10.89 0.44
CA GLU A 72 15.95 9.48 0.22
C GLU A 72 15.48 8.60 1.39
N ILE A 73 15.74 9.02 2.63
CA ILE A 73 15.29 8.30 3.84
C ILE A 73 13.76 8.21 3.87
N GLU A 74 13.06 9.29 3.57
CA GLU A 74 11.60 9.29 3.50
C GLU A 74 11.08 8.33 2.41
N ASN A 75 11.68 8.37 1.21
CA ASN A 75 11.30 7.48 0.11
C ASN A 75 11.51 6.02 0.48
N GLU A 76 12.58 5.68 1.20
CA GLU A 76 12.83 4.33 1.67
C GLU A 76 11.79 3.87 2.70
N VAL A 77 11.39 4.74 3.65
CA VAL A 77 10.29 4.44 4.59
C VAL A 77 8.95 4.26 3.85
N ILE A 78 8.66 5.07 2.85
CA ILE A 78 7.45 4.94 2.02
C ILE A 78 7.47 3.64 1.21
N LYS A 79 8.61 3.24 0.66
CA LYS A 79 8.77 1.98 -0.08
C LYS A 79 8.60 0.76 0.84
N LEU A 80 9.31 0.74 1.97
CA LEU A 80 9.28 -0.38 2.91
C LEU A 80 7.94 -0.51 3.63
N SER A 81 7.27 0.60 3.95
CA SER A 81 5.90 0.56 4.49
C SER A 81 4.93 -0.06 3.50
N LYS A 82 5.05 0.24 2.19
CA LYS A 82 4.23 -0.41 1.15
C LYS A 82 4.48 -1.93 1.15
N CYS A 83 5.73 -2.37 1.11
CA CYS A 83 6.07 -3.80 1.16
C CYS A 83 5.48 -4.49 2.40
N LEU A 84 5.63 -3.89 3.57
CA LEU A 84 5.10 -4.44 4.82
C LEU A 84 3.56 -4.49 4.83
N LEU A 85 2.89 -3.47 4.32
CA LEU A 85 1.43 -3.40 4.27
C LEU A 85 0.80 -4.38 3.27
N LEU A 86 1.54 -4.79 2.23
CA LEU A 86 1.12 -5.88 1.33
C LEU A 86 1.21 -7.25 1.99
N LEU A 87 2.02 -7.40 3.04
CA LEU A 87 2.18 -8.64 3.81
C LEU A 87 1.31 -8.65 5.07
N SER A 88 1.02 -7.48 5.64
CA SER A 88 0.24 -7.28 6.85
C SER A 88 -0.50 -5.94 6.81
N SER A 89 -1.77 -5.96 6.41
CA SER A 89 -2.61 -4.76 6.27
C SER A 89 -2.83 -4.01 7.58
N ASP A 90 -2.71 -4.70 8.71
CA ASP A 90 -3.09 -4.18 10.02
C ASP A 90 -1.89 -3.63 10.82
N PHE A 91 -0.74 -3.47 10.16
CA PHE A 91 0.44 -2.86 10.78
C PHE A 91 0.29 -1.33 10.89
N GLY A 92 -0.42 -0.87 11.93
CA GLY A 92 -0.77 0.54 12.15
C GLY A 92 0.41 1.51 12.12
N THR A 93 1.58 1.10 12.62
CA THR A 93 2.80 1.91 12.58
C THR A 93 3.24 2.26 11.16
N ALA A 94 3.06 1.35 10.19
CA ALA A 94 3.39 1.63 8.79
C ALA A 94 2.46 2.69 8.21
N TRP A 95 1.15 2.58 8.44
CA TRP A 95 0.18 3.60 8.03
C TRP A 95 0.47 4.97 8.67
N ASN A 96 0.81 5.00 9.95
CA ASN A 96 1.14 6.23 10.66
C ASN A 96 2.44 6.86 10.15
N ALA A 97 3.47 6.06 9.86
CA ALA A 97 4.71 6.56 9.27
C ALA A 97 4.46 7.22 7.91
N ARG A 98 3.61 6.63 7.06
CA ARG A 98 3.19 7.24 5.79
C ARG A 98 2.49 8.58 6.03
N LYS A 99 1.49 8.63 6.92
CA LYS A 99 0.79 9.88 7.25
C LYS A 99 1.78 10.96 7.70
N LEU A 100 2.73 10.60 8.57
CA LEU A 100 3.73 11.53 9.09
C LEU A 100 4.59 12.14 7.99
N ILE A 101 5.14 11.31 7.09
CA ILE A 101 5.99 11.78 5.97
C ILE A 101 5.18 12.60 4.98
N ILE A 102 4.03 12.11 4.55
CA ILE A 102 3.20 12.76 3.54
C ILE A 102 2.61 14.09 4.07
N SER A 103 2.42 14.24 5.38
CA SER A 103 2.04 15.53 5.97
C SER A 103 3.10 16.61 5.81
N LYS A 104 4.38 16.23 5.74
CA LYS A 104 5.52 17.17 5.64
C LYS A 104 5.91 17.48 4.20
N ARG A 105 5.49 16.67 3.23
CA ARG A 105 5.78 16.88 1.80
C ARG A 105 4.84 17.92 1.19
N GLU A 106 5.42 18.88 0.47
CA GLU A 106 4.68 19.83 -0.37
C GLU A 106 4.12 19.14 -1.61
N GLU A 107 4.94 18.28 -2.25
CA GLU A 107 4.57 17.51 -3.43
C GLU A 107 4.43 16.02 -3.10
N PHE A 108 3.22 15.50 -3.28
CA PHE A 108 2.98 14.05 -3.26
C PHE A 108 1.78 13.69 -4.15
N SER A 109 1.85 12.50 -4.72
CA SER A 109 0.78 11.97 -5.58
C SER A 109 -0.31 11.32 -4.72
N PHE A 110 -1.40 12.05 -4.50
CA PHE A 110 -2.61 11.51 -3.86
C PHE A 110 -3.14 10.25 -4.57
N SER A 111 -3.01 10.20 -5.90
CA SER A 111 -3.42 9.07 -6.71
C SER A 111 -2.66 7.79 -6.35
N ASP A 112 -1.36 7.90 -6.08
CA ASP A 112 -0.53 6.73 -5.72
C ASP A 112 -0.88 6.18 -4.34
N GLU A 113 -1.22 7.05 -3.38
CA GLU A 113 -1.67 6.64 -2.05
C GLU A 113 -3.07 6.02 -2.05
N LEU A 114 -3.98 6.57 -2.85
CA LEU A 114 -5.28 5.95 -3.10
C LEU A 114 -5.10 4.59 -3.79
N ARG A 115 -4.22 4.49 -4.79
CA ARG A 115 -3.92 3.20 -5.44
C ARG A 115 -3.30 2.18 -4.47
N MET A 116 -2.41 2.63 -3.58
CA MET A 116 -1.80 1.78 -2.56
C MET A 116 -2.86 1.22 -1.60
N SER A 117 -3.73 2.07 -1.06
CA SER A 117 -4.82 1.60 -0.19
C SER A 117 -5.82 0.70 -0.92
N SER A 118 -6.12 0.98 -2.20
CA SER A 118 -6.93 0.08 -3.04
C SER A 118 -6.29 -1.30 -3.21
N LEU A 119 -4.96 -1.36 -3.34
CA LEU A 119 -4.23 -2.62 -3.44
C LEU A 119 -4.36 -3.41 -2.12
N VAL A 120 -4.22 -2.77 -0.96
CA VAL A 120 -4.46 -3.42 0.33
C VAL A 120 -5.89 -3.93 0.45
N LEU A 121 -6.87 -3.11 0.11
CA LEU A 121 -8.29 -3.48 0.15
C LEU A 121 -8.66 -4.62 -0.82
N SER A 122 -7.85 -4.86 -1.85
CA SER A 122 -8.10 -5.95 -2.80
C SER A 122 -7.93 -7.35 -2.20
N PHE A 123 -7.07 -7.49 -1.18
CA PHE A 123 -6.87 -8.75 -0.45
C PHE A 123 -7.34 -8.69 1.02
N ALA A 124 -7.43 -7.48 1.59
CA ALA A 124 -7.92 -7.23 2.96
C ALA A 124 -9.10 -6.24 2.93
N PRO A 125 -10.27 -6.62 2.38
CA PRO A 125 -11.40 -5.71 2.14
C PRO A 125 -12.00 -5.12 3.43
N LYS A 126 -11.74 -5.76 4.58
CA LYS A 126 -12.19 -5.34 5.91
C LYS A 126 -11.07 -4.72 6.76
N SER A 127 -9.95 -4.27 6.18
CA SER A 127 -8.90 -3.59 6.96
C SER A 127 -9.34 -2.16 7.34
N GLU A 128 -9.49 -1.88 8.64
CA GLU A 128 -9.85 -0.53 9.09
C GLU A 128 -8.77 0.48 8.77
N ASN A 129 -7.51 0.09 8.91
CA ASN A 129 -6.40 1.00 8.71
C ASN A 129 -6.36 1.48 7.25
N ALA A 130 -6.62 0.59 6.29
CA ALA A 130 -6.70 0.97 4.87
C ALA A 130 -7.86 1.95 4.60
N TRP A 131 -9.06 1.68 5.13
CA TRP A 131 -10.21 2.58 4.98
C TRP A 131 -9.98 3.94 5.66
N SER A 132 -9.46 3.93 6.89
CA SER A 132 -9.13 5.13 7.66
C SER A 132 -8.06 5.98 6.97
N TYR A 133 -7.00 5.34 6.46
CA TYR A 133 -5.97 6.01 5.67
C TYR A 133 -6.54 6.63 4.39
N ARG A 134 -7.43 5.91 3.70
CA ARG A 134 -8.09 6.41 2.50
C ARG A 134 -8.93 7.66 2.77
N ARG A 135 -9.73 7.66 3.83
CA ARG A 135 -10.49 8.86 4.28
C ARG A 135 -9.55 10.02 4.62
N TRP A 136 -8.43 9.74 5.29
CA TRP A 136 -7.42 10.76 5.61
C TRP A 136 -6.83 11.39 4.35
N ILE A 137 -6.51 10.59 3.32
CA ILE A 137 -6.04 11.11 2.02
C ILE A 137 -7.10 11.98 1.36
N ILE A 138 -8.36 11.53 1.29
CA ILE A 138 -9.45 12.29 0.67
C ILE A 138 -9.67 13.63 1.38
N LYS A 139 -9.64 13.65 2.73
CA LYS A 139 -9.71 14.90 3.53
C LYS A 139 -8.66 15.92 3.15
N ARG A 140 -7.47 15.49 2.74
CA ARG A 140 -6.40 16.40 2.30
C ARG A 140 -6.57 16.91 0.86
N ILE A 141 -7.45 16.28 0.08
CA ILE A 141 -7.78 16.71 -1.30
C ILE A 141 -8.97 17.66 -1.30
N ILE A 142 -9.83 17.58 -0.28
CA ILE A 142 -10.99 18.47 -0.10
C ILE A 142 -10.48 19.92 -0.02
N GLY A 143 -10.87 20.71 -1.04
CA GLY A 143 -10.31 22.03 -1.34
C GLY A 143 -9.78 22.16 -2.78
N ARG A 144 -9.40 21.05 -3.43
CA ARG A 144 -8.98 21.01 -4.85
C ARG A 144 -10.16 20.56 -5.74
N CYS A 145 -11.07 21.49 -6.03
CA CYS A 145 -12.43 21.24 -6.51
C CYS A 145 -12.54 20.32 -7.76
N ALA A 146 -11.73 20.54 -8.80
CA ALA A 146 -11.82 19.76 -10.05
C ALA A 146 -11.45 18.27 -9.86
N ILE A 147 -10.51 17.98 -8.96
CA ILE A 147 -10.02 16.62 -8.69
C ILE A 147 -11.01 15.85 -7.81
N LEU A 148 -11.69 16.55 -6.89
CA LEU A 148 -12.59 15.94 -5.91
C LEU A 148 -13.74 15.17 -6.55
N LYS A 149 -14.47 15.75 -7.52
CA LYS A 149 -15.61 15.08 -8.18
C LYS A 149 -15.20 13.77 -8.85
N LYS A 150 -14.04 13.77 -9.53
CA LYS A 150 -13.47 12.56 -10.15
C LYS A 150 -13.16 11.50 -9.11
N ILE A 151 -12.53 11.89 -8.01
CA ILE A 151 -12.21 10.97 -6.91
C ILE A 151 -13.48 10.39 -6.31
N LEU A 152 -14.48 11.21 -5.95
CA LEU A 152 -15.75 10.71 -5.39
C LEU A 152 -16.44 9.66 -6.27
N LYS A 153 -16.42 9.87 -7.60
CA LYS A 153 -16.96 8.89 -8.55
C LYS A 153 -16.17 7.58 -8.53
N GLU A 154 -14.83 7.64 -8.53
CA GLU A 154 -13.98 6.44 -8.45
C GLU A 154 -14.07 5.75 -7.07
N GLU A 155 -14.24 6.50 -5.99
CA GLU A 155 -14.49 5.97 -4.65
C GLU A 155 -15.79 5.18 -4.59
N SER A 156 -16.86 5.71 -5.18
CA SER A 156 -18.16 5.04 -5.21
C SER A 156 -18.07 3.66 -5.89
N LYS A 157 -17.41 3.61 -7.06
CA LYS A 157 -17.16 2.35 -7.79
C LYS A 157 -16.30 1.38 -7.00
N LEU A 158 -15.27 1.87 -6.30
CA LEU A 158 -14.41 1.03 -5.47
C LEU A 158 -15.20 0.37 -4.34
N VAL A 159 -16.02 1.15 -3.65
CA VAL A 159 -16.85 0.67 -2.53
C VAL A 159 -17.83 -0.39 -3.01
N GLU A 160 -18.52 -0.14 -4.12
CA GLU A 160 -19.43 -1.10 -4.76
C GLU A 160 -18.72 -2.43 -5.04
N LYS A 161 -17.59 -2.37 -5.75
CA LYS A 161 -16.77 -3.55 -6.07
C LYS A 161 -16.31 -4.33 -4.83
N ILE A 162 -15.97 -3.64 -3.73
CA ILE A 162 -15.54 -4.30 -2.49
C ILE A 162 -16.74 -4.89 -1.73
N ALA A 163 -17.88 -4.19 -1.70
CA ALA A 163 -19.10 -4.64 -1.04
C ALA A 163 -19.66 -5.90 -1.71
N GLU A 164 -19.63 -5.98 -3.04
CA GLU A 164 -20.03 -7.16 -3.81
C GLU A 164 -19.13 -8.38 -3.52
N LYS A 165 -17.83 -8.15 -3.40
CA LYS A 165 -16.84 -9.22 -3.15
C LYS A 165 -16.80 -9.70 -1.72
N SER A 166 -17.16 -8.86 -0.76
CA SER A 166 -17.06 -9.15 0.68
C SER A 166 -18.40 -8.94 1.36
N LYS A 167 -19.11 -10.05 1.63
CA LYS A 167 -20.37 -10.03 2.39
C LYS A 167 -20.22 -9.30 3.73
N MET A 168 -21.25 -8.53 4.09
CA MET A 168 -21.36 -7.78 5.35
C MET A 168 -20.15 -6.87 5.63
N ASN A 169 -19.67 -6.15 4.61
CA ASN A 169 -18.56 -5.22 4.79
C ASN A 169 -19.05 -3.86 5.32
N TYR A 170 -19.28 -3.78 6.63
CA TYR A 170 -19.67 -2.53 7.30
C TYR A 170 -18.69 -1.39 7.02
N ARG A 171 -17.39 -1.66 6.91
CA ARG A 171 -16.37 -0.62 6.68
C ARG A 171 -16.51 0.04 5.31
N ALA A 172 -16.82 -0.74 4.28
CA ALA A 172 -17.08 -0.24 2.94
C ALA A 172 -18.35 0.63 2.90
N TRP A 173 -19.44 0.16 3.53
CA TRP A 173 -20.69 0.93 3.63
C TRP A 173 -20.53 2.20 4.45
N TYR A 174 -19.84 2.14 5.58
CA TYR A 174 -19.50 3.31 6.40
C TYR A 174 -18.69 4.33 5.60
N HIS A 175 -17.70 3.87 4.82
CA HIS A 175 -16.95 4.75 3.90
C HIS A 175 -17.88 5.40 2.87
N ARG A 176 -18.83 4.65 2.30
CA ARG A 176 -19.85 5.20 1.37
C ARG A 176 -20.67 6.31 2.02
N CYS A 177 -21.20 6.06 3.21
CA CYS A 177 -22.01 7.05 3.94
C CYS A 177 -21.18 8.29 4.28
N TRP A 178 -19.91 8.09 4.68
CA TRP A 178 -18.99 9.18 4.96
C TRP A 178 -18.70 10.06 3.73
N LEU A 179 -18.69 9.49 2.52
CA LEU A 179 -18.49 10.26 1.28
C LEU A 179 -19.66 11.21 0.97
N ILE A 180 -20.87 10.95 1.46
CA ILE A 180 -22.06 11.80 1.24
C ILE A 180 -21.91 13.17 1.91
N SER A 181 -21.03 13.29 2.90
CA SER A 181 -20.74 14.56 3.58
C SER A 181 -19.93 15.56 2.74
N TYR A 182 -19.63 15.25 1.46
CA TYR A 182 -18.80 16.04 0.55
C TYR A 182 -19.42 16.12 -0.85
#